data_AF-A7NM82-F1
#
_entry.id   AF-A7NM82-F1
#
_cell.length_a   1.000
_cell.length_b   1.000
_cell.length_c   1.000
_cell.angle_alpha   90.00
_cell.angle_beta   90.00
_cell.angle_gamma   90.00
#
_symmetry.space_group_name_H-M   'P 1'
#
loop_
_entity.id
_entity.type
_entity.pdbx_description
1 polymer ?
#
loop_
_entity_poly.entity_id
_entity_poly.type
_entity_poly.pdbx_seq_one_letter_code
_entity_poly.pdbx_strand_id
1 'polypeptide(L)' 'MRGNLLNTFLVDFLIIEIDEDISHKAVELLEEYRLSHELLIADSFIAVIALSCGYPLESRNQRDYRFIRGTQSAAL' A
#
# COMPACT_ATOMS: atom_id res chain seq x y z
N MET A 1 -2.65 29.25 -18.03
CA MET A 1 -1.71 28.20 -17.54
C MET A 1 -2.43 26.86 -17.68
N ARG A 2 -1.94 25.93 -18.52
CA ARG A 2 -2.48 24.56 -18.49
C ARG A 2 -2.02 23.96 -17.16
N GLY A 3 -2.92 23.86 -16.19
CA GLY A 3 -2.64 23.14 -14.95
C GLY A 3 -2.20 21.73 -15.31
N ASN A 4 -1.14 21.24 -14.66
CA ASN A 4 -0.70 19.87 -14.81
C ASN A 4 -1.88 18.95 -14.43
N LEU A 5 -2.40 18.16 -15.39
CA LEU A 5 -3.53 17.25 -15.18
C LEU A 5 -3.33 16.35 -13.96
N LEU A 6 -2.08 15.98 -13.69
CA LEU A 6 -1.71 15.21 -12.50
C LEU A 6 -1.99 15.98 -11.20
N ASN A 7 -1.62 17.26 -11.13
CA ASN A 7 -1.86 18.06 -9.93
C ASN A 7 -3.35 18.27 -9.67
N THR A 8 -4.14 18.45 -10.74
CA THR A 8 -5.59 18.54 -10.61
C THR A 8 -6.19 17.22 -10.10
N PHE A 9 -5.70 16.08 -10.59
CA PHE A 9 -6.15 14.77 -10.13
C PHE A 9 -5.77 14.49 -8.67
N LEU A 10 -4.54 14.84 -8.27
CA LEU A 10 -4.03 14.57 -6.93
C LEU A 10 -4.72 15.36 -5.81
N VAL A 11 -5.40 16.48 -6.14
CA VAL A 11 -6.03 17.35 -5.14
C VAL A 11 -7.15 16.68 -4.35
N ASP A 12 -7.77 15.65 -4.93
CA ASP A 12 -8.88 14.91 -4.32
C ASP A 12 -8.40 13.75 -3.42
N PHE A 13 -7.08 13.55 -3.30
CA PHE A 13 -6.49 12.44 -2.56
C PHE A 13 -5.67 12.93 -1.37
N LEU A 14 -5.71 12.15 -0.29
CA LEU A 14 -4.75 12.28 0.80
C LEU A 14 -3.41 11.69 0.36
N ILE A 15 -2.35 12.51 0.37
CA ILE A 15 -0.99 12.05 0.12
C ILE A 15 -0.34 11.70 1.46
N ILE A 16 0.08 10.45 1.59
CA ILE A 16 0.82 9.95 2.76
C ILE A 16 2.27 9.81 2.34
N GLU A 17 3.17 10.51 3.04
CA GLU A 17 4.60 10.41 2.82
C GLU A 17 5.17 9.16 3.47
N ILE A 18 6.24 8.62 2.88
CA ILE A 18 6.99 7.51 3.46
C ILE A 18 7.98 8.09 4.45
N ASP A 19 7.87 7.66 5.70
CA ASP A 19 8.85 7.95 6.74
C ASP A 19 9.73 6.72 7.03
N GLU A 20 10.58 6.85 8.04
CA GLU A 20 11.49 5.79 8.46
C GLU A 20 10.74 4.56 9.00
N ASP A 21 9.67 4.74 9.77
CA ASP A 21 8.89 3.65 10.36
C ASP A 21 8.16 2.84 9.28
N ILE A 22 7.53 3.52 8.32
CA ILE A 22 6.92 2.89 7.14
C ILE A 22 7.97 2.11 6.34
N SER A 23 9.17 2.69 6.17
CA SER A 23 10.25 2.05 5.43
C SER A 23 10.73 0.76 6.09
N HIS A 24 10.98 0.78 7.40
CA HIS A 24 11.41 -0.42 8.13
C HIS A 24 10.34 -1.51 8.09
N LYS A 25 9.08 -1.17 8.38
CA LYS A 25 7.96 -2.11 8.32
C LYS A 25 7.76 -2.70 6.93
N ALA A 26 7.94 -1.90 5.87
CA ALA A 26 7.80 -2.37 4.49
C ALA A 26 8.90 -3.37 4.12
N VAL A 27 10.11 -3.20 4.66
CA VAL A 27 11.20 -4.17 4.50
C VAL A 27 10.92 -5.44 5.29
N GLU A 28 10.50 -5.34 6.55
CA GLU A 28 10.12 -6.51 7.37
C GLU A 28 9.03 -7.35 6.70
N LEU A 29 7.98 -6.68 6.19
CA LEU A 29 6.89 -7.32 5.48
C LEU A 29 7.36 -7.98 4.16
N LEU A 30 8.27 -7.30 3.44
CA LEU A 30 8.86 -7.86 2.24
C LEU A 30 9.64 -9.13 2.58
N GLU A 31 10.50 -9.10 3.59
CA GLU A 31 11.29 -10.26 4.02
C GLU A 31 10.40 -11.45 4.42
N GLU A 32 9.29 -11.19 5.12
CA GLU A 32 8.31 -12.22 5.52
C GLU A 32 7.67 -12.91 4.31
N TYR A 33 7.27 -12.16 3.28
CA TYR A 33 6.43 -12.69 2.20
C TYR A 33 7.16 -12.89 0.85
N ARG A 34 8.41 -12.42 0.71
CA ARG A 34 9.16 -12.49 -0.56
C ARG A 34 9.32 -13.91 -1.08
N LEU A 35 9.69 -14.85 -0.21
CA LEU A 35 9.95 -16.24 -0.61
C LEU A 35 8.68 -17.07 -0.78
N SER A 36 7.60 -16.68 -0.11
CA SER A 36 6.36 -17.46 -0.12
C SER A 36 5.36 -16.99 -1.19
N HIS A 37 5.35 -15.69 -1.50
CA HIS A 37 4.31 -15.08 -2.33
C HIS A 37 4.85 -14.06 -3.33
N GLU A 38 6.18 -14.02 -3.54
CA GLU A 38 6.84 -13.13 -4.50
C GLU A 38 6.51 -11.64 -4.31
N LEU A 39 6.12 -11.24 -3.08
CA LEU A 39 5.75 -9.86 -2.77
C LEU A 39 6.83 -8.89 -3.30
N LEU A 40 6.38 -7.84 -3.99
CA LEU A 40 7.27 -6.82 -4.54
C LEU A 40 7.49 -5.72 -3.50
N ILE A 41 8.64 -5.04 -3.60
CA ILE A 41 8.97 -3.94 -2.68
C ILE A 41 7.91 -2.83 -2.71
N ALA A 42 7.40 -2.44 -3.88
CA ALA A 42 6.36 -1.42 -3.97
C ALA A 42 5.05 -1.87 -3.30
N ASP A 43 4.69 -3.15 -3.45
CA ASP A 43 3.49 -3.70 -2.83
C ASP A 43 3.63 -3.79 -1.31
N SER A 44 4.83 -4.03 -0.77
CA SER A 44 5.05 -4.02 0.67
C SER A 44 4.85 -2.63 1.28
N PHE A 45 5.28 -1.56 0.60
CA PHE A 45 4.97 -0.19 1.01
C PHE A 45 3.46 0.10 1.01
N ILE A 46 2.77 -0.27 -0.06
CA ILE A 46 1.31 -0.06 -0.18
C ILE A 46 0.57 -0.77 0.95
N ALA A 47 0.93 -2.02 1.24
CA ALA A 47 0.32 -2.79 2.32
C ALA A 47 0.60 -2.20 3.70
N VAL A 48 1.85 -1.81 3.99
CA VAL A 48 2.21 -1.21 5.29
C VAL A 48 1.52 0.12 5.53
N ILE A 49 1.38 0.96 4.52
CA ILE A 49 0.66 2.23 4.65
C ILE A 49 -0.83 1.96 4.96
N ALA A 50 -1.46 1.04 4.23
CA ALA A 50 -2.85 0.67 4.49
C ALA A 50 -3.03 0.14 5.92
N LEU A 51 -2.15 -0.77 6.37
CA LEU A 51 -2.17 -1.31 7.73
C LEU A 51 -1.93 -0.25 8.80
N SER A 52 -0.94 0.62 8.60
CA SER A 52 -0.55 1.65 9.57
C SER A 52 -1.63 2.73 9.73
N CYS A 53 -2.36 3.03 8.65
CA CYS A 53 -3.47 3.96 8.69
C CYS A 53 -4.83 3.31 9.02
N GLY A 54 -4.88 1.98 9.14
CA GLY A 54 -6.12 1.24 9.37
C GLY A 54 -7.11 1.29 8.20
N TYR A 55 -6.60 1.50 6.98
CA TYR A 55 -7.42 1.53 5.77
C TYR A 55 -7.48 0.14 5.12
N PRO A 56 -8.65 -0.27 4.62
CA PRO A 56 -8.74 -1.45 3.78
C PRO A 56 -8.01 -1.20 2.45
N LEU A 57 -7.31 -2.21 1.94
CA LEU A 57 -6.61 -2.10 0.67
C LEU A 57 -7.52 -2.55 -0.48
N GLU A 58 -8.17 -1.59 -1.12
CA GLU A 58 -8.94 -1.82 -2.34
C GLU A 58 -8.02 -1.87 -3.56
N SER A 59 -7.68 -3.07 -4.01
CA SER A 59 -6.81 -3.28 -5.17
C SER A 59 -7.46 -4.21 -6.18
N ARG A 60 -7.23 -4.00 -7.48
CA ARG A 60 -7.56 -5.01 -8.51
C ARG A 60 -6.59 -6.19 -8.48
N ASN A 61 -5.50 -6.08 -7.74
CA ASN A 61 -4.49 -7.11 -7.56
C ASN A 61 -4.67 -7.89 -6.25
N GLN A 62 -5.91 -8.16 -5.84
CA GLN A 62 -6.23 -8.79 -4.55
C GLN A 62 -5.48 -10.11 -4.31
N ARG A 63 -5.14 -10.85 -5.38
CA ARG A 63 -4.38 -12.10 -5.28
C ARG A 63 -3.01 -11.93 -4.61
N ASP A 64 -2.41 -10.76 -4.78
CA ASP A 64 -1.05 -10.46 -4.31
C ASP A 64 -1.05 -9.80 -2.93
N TYR A 65 -2.24 -9.48 -2.38
CA TYR A 65 -2.39 -8.92 -1.03
C TYR A 65 -3.15 -9.83 -0.07
N ARG A 66 -3.82 -10.88 -0.57
CA ARG A 66 -4.69 -11.76 0.21
C ARG A 66 -3.99 -12.48 1.38
N PHE A 67 -2.68 -12.67 1.30
CA PHE A 67 -1.90 -13.34 2.33
C PHE A 67 -1.52 -12.40 3.48
N ILE A 68 -1.65 -11.08 3.28
CA ILE A 68 -1.38 -10.08 4.31
C ILE A 68 -2.64 -9.94 5.16
N ARG A 69 -2.53 -10.25 6.46
CA ARG A 69 -3.66 -10.12 7.38
C ARG A 69 -3.90 -8.65 7.72
N GLY A 70 -5.16 -8.23 7.75
CA GLY A 70 -5.56 -6.86 8.12
C GLY A 70 -5.67 -5.87 6.96
N THR A 71 -5.20 -6.22 5.75
CA THR A 71 -5.39 -5.41 4.54
C THR A 71 -6.75 -5.65 3.86
N GLN A 72 -7.47 -6.69 4.27
CA GLN A 72 -8.72 -7.11 3.65
C GLN A 72 -9.85 -6.14 4.01
N SER A 73 -10.47 -5.56 2.99
CA SER A 73 -11.75 -4.88 3.13
C SER A 73 -12.80 -5.88 3.63
N ALA A 74 -13.54 -5.51 4.68
CA ALA A 74 -14.74 -6.22 5.04
C ALA A 74 -15.74 -6.00 3.91
N ALA A 75 -15.84 -6.97 3.01
CA ALA A 75 -16.79 -6.94 1.90
C ALA A 75 -18.19 -6.60 2.42
N LEU A 76 -18.75 -5.51 1.90
CA LEU A 76 -20.20 -5.25 1.92
C LEU A 76 -20.91 -6.20 0.96
#